data_AF-A0A5C8MDF7-F1
#
_entry.id   AF-A0A5C8MDF7-F1
#
_cell.length_a   1.000
_cell.length_b   1.000
_cell.length_c   1.000
_cell.angle_alpha   90.00
_cell.angle_beta   90.00
_cell.angle_gamma   90.00
#
_symmetry.space_group_name_H-M   'P 1'
#
loop_
_entity.id
_entity.type
_entity.pdbx_description
1 polymer ?
#
loop_
_entity_poly.entity_id
_entity_poly.type
_entity_poly.pdbx_seq_one_letter_code
_entity_poly.pdbx_strand_id
1 'polypeptide(L)'
;SGFPKRSESEHDVWETGHSSTSLSAAMGMAIARDLKGTDEYIVPIIGDGALTGGMALEALNHIGHEKKDIIVVLNDNEMSIAPNVGALHNVLGRLRTAGKYQWVKDELEFLLKRIPAVGGKLAAT
;
A
#
# COMPACT_ATOMS: atom_id res chain seq x y z
N SER A 1 18.56 -15.80 9.72
CA SER A 1 18.56 -14.33 9.83
C SER A 1 17.33 -13.91 10.66
N GLY A 2 17.24 -12.65 11.10
CA GLY A 2 16.05 -12.14 11.81
C GLY A 2 14.90 -11.69 10.90
N PHE A 3 15.12 -11.68 9.58
CA PHE A 3 14.17 -11.26 8.55
C PHE A 3 14.18 -12.27 7.38
N PRO A 4 13.15 -12.26 6.51
CA PRO A 4 13.13 -13.05 5.29
C PRO A 4 14.44 -12.98 4.50
N LYS A 5 15.02 -14.14 4.21
CA LYS A 5 16.28 -14.29 3.47
C LYS A 5 16.16 -15.46 2.49
N ARG A 6 16.19 -15.17 1.19
CA ARG A 6 16.05 -16.16 0.11
C ARG A 6 17.02 -17.35 0.19
N SER A 7 18.22 -17.14 0.74
CA SER A 7 19.21 -18.20 0.91
C SER A 7 18.93 -19.14 2.08
N GLU A 8 17.97 -18.80 2.94
CA GLU A 8 17.63 -19.57 4.15
C GLU A 8 16.35 -20.40 3.98
N SER A 9 15.43 -19.98 3.11
CA SER A 9 14.15 -20.66 2.89
C SER A 9 13.59 -20.40 1.49
N GLU A 10 13.00 -21.42 0.88
CA GLU A 10 12.24 -21.27 -0.38
C GLU A 10 10.97 -20.41 -0.21
N HIS A 11 10.47 -20.30 1.02
CA HIS A 11 9.30 -19.49 1.35
C HIS A 11 9.63 -17.99 1.48
N ASP A 12 10.91 -17.63 1.62
CA ASP A 12 11.36 -16.24 1.74
C ASP A 12 11.56 -15.61 0.35
N VAL A 13 10.47 -15.43 -0.39
CA VAL A 13 10.50 -15.03 -1.81
C VAL A 13 11.09 -13.64 -2.08
N TRP A 14 11.20 -12.79 -1.06
CA TRP A 14 11.81 -11.47 -1.12
C TRP A 14 12.64 -11.20 0.13
N GLU A 15 13.85 -10.67 -0.04
CA GLU A 15 14.69 -10.32 1.09
C GLU A 15 14.28 -8.98 1.67
N THR A 16 14.10 -8.93 2.99
CA THR A 16 13.68 -7.71 3.69
C THR A 16 14.62 -7.37 4.84
N GLY A 17 14.40 -6.20 5.43
CA GLY A 17 15.17 -5.63 6.53
C GLY A 17 14.95 -4.12 6.55
N HIS A 18 15.08 -3.48 5.39
CA HIS A 18 14.60 -2.12 5.16
C HIS A 18 13.07 -2.12 4.96
N SER A 19 12.40 -1.16 5.58
CA SER A 19 10.95 -0.99 5.48
C SER A 19 10.50 -0.52 4.09
N SER A 20 9.19 -0.55 3.84
CA SER A 20 8.54 0.10 2.69
C SER A 20 8.82 -0.52 1.30
N THR A 21 9.51 -1.66 1.24
CA THR A 21 9.89 -2.31 -0.03
C THR A 21 8.88 -3.32 -0.56
N SER A 22 7.97 -3.82 0.30
CA SER A 22 7.11 -4.97 -0.02
C SER A 22 6.15 -4.72 -1.18
N LEU A 23 5.62 -3.49 -1.31
CA LEU A 23 4.72 -3.14 -2.41
C LEU A 23 5.43 -3.07 -3.76
N SER A 24 6.60 -2.44 -3.84
CA SER A 24 7.40 -2.39 -5.08
C SER A 24 7.79 -3.79 -5.52
N ALA A 25 8.22 -4.64 -4.56
CA ALA A 25 8.57 -6.02 -4.82
C ALA A 25 7.39 -6.82 -5.38
N ALA A 26 6.22 -6.71 -4.75
CA ALA A 26 5.00 -7.35 -5.22
C ALA A 26 4.58 -6.89 -6.62
N MET A 27 4.69 -5.60 -6.93
CA MET A 27 4.39 -5.09 -8.27
C MET A 27 5.29 -5.74 -9.34
N GLY A 28 6.60 -5.84 -9.05
CA GLY A 28 7.54 -6.53 -9.93
C GLY A 28 7.23 -8.03 -10.08
N MET A 29 6.85 -8.71 -8.99
CA MET A 29 6.45 -10.11 -9.02
C MET A 29 5.17 -10.33 -9.82
N ALA A 30 4.18 -9.44 -9.71
CA ALA A 30 2.95 -9.51 -10.48
C ALA A 30 3.18 -9.33 -11.98
N ILE A 31 4.03 -8.37 -12.38
CA ILE A 31 4.44 -8.23 -13.78
C ILE A 31 5.14 -9.51 -14.26
N ALA A 32 6.05 -10.06 -13.46
CA ALA A 32 6.78 -11.27 -13.82
C ALA A 32 5.87 -12.50 -13.97
N ARG A 33 4.89 -12.68 -13.08
CA ARG A 33 3.86 -13.72 -13.18
C ARG A 33 3.11 -13.61 -14.50
N ASP A 34 2.59 -12.43 -14.81
CA ASP A 34 1.81 -12.19 -16.03
C ASP A 34 2.64 -12.48 -17.29
N LEU A 35 3.92 -12.07 -17.30
CA LEU A 35 4.84 -12.35 -18.41
C LEU A 35 5.14 -13.85 -18.57
N LYS A 36 5.16 -14.59 -17.46
CA LYS A 36 5.36 -16.05 -17.46
C LYS A 36 4.08 -16.83 -17.78
N GLY A 37 2.91 -16.18 -17.75
CA GLY A 37 1.62 -16.83 -17.93
C GLY A 37 1.26 -17.79 -16.79
N THR A 38 1.76 -17.52 -15.57
CA THR A 38 1.45 -18.30 -14.36
C THR A 38 0.32 -17.65 -13.57
N ASP A 39 -0.21 -18.33 -12.55
CA ASP A 39 -1.46 -17.99 -11.87
C ASP A 39 -1.33 -17.82 -10.35
N GLU A 40 -0.10 -17.68 -9.82
CA GLU A 40 0.09 -17.46 -8.39
C GLU A 40 -0.49 -16.13 -7.88
N TYR A 41 -0.95 -16.14 -6.63
CA TYR A 41 -1.40 -14.95 -5.94
C TYR A 41 -0.20 -14.17 -5.36
N ILE A 42 -0.13 -12.88 -5.69
CA ILE A 42 0.88 -11.98 -5.13
C ILE A 42 0.24 -11.18 -3.99
N VAL A 43 0.70 -11.46 -2.77
CA VAL A 43 0.09 -10.94 -1.52
C VAL A 43 1.13 -10.24 -0.65
N PRO A 44 1.48 -8.96 -0.90
CA PRO A 44 2.35 -8.22 0.00
C PRO A 44 1.63 -7.89 1.32
N ILE A 45 2.39 -8.01 2.41
CA ILE A 45 2.00 -7.51 3.73
C ILE A 45 2.81 -6.25 4.01
N ILE A 46 2.15 -5.17 4.43
CA ILE A 46 2.79 -3.91 4.80
C ILE A 46 2.21 -3.37 6.10
N GLY A 47 3.06 -2.86 6.99
CA GLY A 47 2.61 -2.15 8.19
C GLY A 47 2.23 -0.70 7.87
N ASP A 48 1.31 -0.11 8.63
CA ASP A 48 0.90 1.31 8.51
C ASP A 48 2.09 2.27 8.67
N GLY A 49 3.03 1.96 9.56
CA GLY A 49 4.29 2.70 9.69
C GLY A 49 5.16 2.66 8.42
N ALA A 50 5.31 1.46 7.84
CA ALA A 50 6.07 1.26 6.61
C ALA A 50 5.40 1.90 5.38
N LEU A 51 4.07 2.05 5.39
CA LEU A 51 3.30 2.69 4.33
C LEU A 51 3.61 4.19 4.19
N THR A 52 4.09 4.83 5.26
CA THR A 52 4.47 6.25 5.25
C THR A 52 5.73 6.54 4.44
N GLY A 53 6.54 5.50 4.14
CA GLY A 53 7.77 5.64 3.37
C GLY A 53 7.51 5.96 1.90
N GLY A 54 8.33 6.84 1.31
CA GLY A 54 8.17 7.28 -0.08
C GLY A 54 8.16 6.13 -1.10
N MET A 55 8.96 5.09 -0.88
CA MET A 55 8.96 3.87 -1.72
C MET A 55 7.60 3.16 -1.72
N ALA A 56 6.92 3.10 -0.58
CA ALA A 56 5.61 2.47 -0.49
C ALA A 56 4.55 3.31 -1.23
N LEU A 57 4.61 4.64 -1.11
CA LEU A 57 3.69 5.55 -1.80
C LEU A 57 3.89 5.55 -3.33
N GLU A 58 5.14 5.52 -3.78
CA GLU A 58 5.48 5.38 -5.20
C GLU A 58 4.96 4.05 -5.75
N ALA A 59 5.21 2.95 -5.04
CA ALA A 59 4.70 1.63 -5.42
C ALA A 59 3.17 1.56 -5.46
N LEU A 60 2.47 2.17 -4.50
CA LEU A 60 1.01 2.24 -4.52
C LEU A 60 0.49 2.96 -5.77
N ASN A 61 1.14 4.06 -6.16
CA ASN A 61 0.79 4.77 -7.38
C ASN A 61 1.04 3.90 -8.63
N HIS A 62 2.14 3.15 -8.66
CA HIS A 62 2.45 2.22 -9.74
C HIS A 62 1.42 1.07 -9.83
N ILE A 63 1.07 0.46 -8.70
CA ILE A 63 0.03 -0.59 -8.60
C ILE A 63 -1.31 -0.07 -9.13
N GLY A 64 -1.71 1.14 -8.74
CA GLY A 64 -2.94 1.77 -9.23
C GLY A 64 -2.94 2.06 -10.73
N HIS A 65 -1.77 2.34 -11.31
CA HIS A 65 -1.61 2.59 -12.74
C HIS A 65 -1.68 1.31 -13.58
N GLU A 66 -0.96 0.27 -13.17
CA GLU A 66 -0.76 -0.96 -13.95
C GLU A 66 -1.97 -1.91 -13.90
N LYS A 67 -2.83 -1.79 -12.88
CA LYS A 67 -4.06 -2.57 -12.73
C LYS A 67 -3.85 -4.09 -12.81
N LYS A 68 -2.80 -4.57 -12.14
CA LYS A 68 -2.48 -6.01 -12.04
C LYS A 68 -3.17 -6.64 -10.83
N ASP A 69 -3.38 -7.95 -10.91
CA ASP A 69 -4.00 -8.71 -9.82
C ASP A 69 -3.02 -8.89 -8.65
N ILE A 70 -3.17 -8.04 -7.63
CA ILE A 70 -2.39 -8.01 -6.39
C ILE A 70 -3.36 -7.84 -5.21
N ILE A 71 -3.15 -8.61 -4.13
CA ILE A 71 -3.93 -8.48 -2.89
C ILE A 71 -3.04 -7.87 -1.82
N VAL A 72 -3.26 -6.60 -1.47
CA VAL A 72 -2.45 -5.93 -0.44
C VAL A 72 -3.07 -6.12 0.94
N VAL A 73 -2.28 -6.64 1.88
CA VAL A 73 -2.66 -6.70 3.30
C VAL A 73 -1.97 -5.57 4.05
N LEU A 74 -2.76 -4.60 4.52
CA LEU A 74 -2.31 -3.54 5.41
C LEU A 74 -2.51 -3.97 6.86
N ASN A 75 -1.40 -4.10 7.60
CA ASN A 75 -1.40 -4.29 9.04
C ASN A 75 -1.33 -2.91 9.73
N ASP A 76 -2.50 -2.39 10.14
CA ASP A 76 -2.62 -1.13 10.85
C ASP A 76 -2.78 -1.37 12.36
N ASN A 77 -1.69 -1.16 13.10
CA ASN A 77 -1.64 -1.27 14.56
C ASN A 77 -1.25 0.05 15.25
N GLU A 78 -1.29 1.17 14.51
CA GLU A 78 -0.95 2.53 14.96
C GLU A 78 0.51 2.78 15.35
N MET A 79 1.41 1.83 15.05
CA MET A 79 2.78 1.85 15.53
C MET A 79 3.80 1.68 14.39
N SER A 80 4.90 2.43 14.47
CA SER A 80 6.18 2.07 13.87
C SER A 80 7.04 1.42 14.96
N ILE A 81 8.23 1.96 15.25
CA ILE A 81 8.95 1.69 16.50
C ILE A 81 8.32 2.49 17.66
N ALA A 82 7.84 3.70 17.35
CA ALA A 82 7.04 4.57 18.21
C ALA A 82 5.68 4.83 17.53
N PRO A 83 4.70 5.46 18.21
CA PRO A 83 3.40 5.75 17.60
C PRO A 83 3.54 6.46 16.26
N ASN A 84 2.71 6.05 15.30
CA ASN A 84 2.74 6.64 13.97
C ASN A 84 2.30 8.10 14.01
N VAL A 85 2.94 8.91 13.16
CA VAL A 85 2.66 10.33 13.03
C VAL A 85 2.33 10.65 11.56
N GLY A 86 1.59 11.74 11.35
CA GLY A 86 1.32 12.26 10.01
C GLY A 86 -0.09 12.03 9.50
N ALA A 87 -0.38 12.63 8.34
CA ALA A 87 -1.73 12.69 7.79
C ALA A 87 -2.27 11.31 7.38
N LEU A 88 -1.42 10.41 6.88
CA LEU A 88 -1.84 9.08 6.43
C LEU A 88 -2.34 8.22 7.60
N HIS A 89 -1.63 8.24 8.73
CA HIS A 89 -2.06 7.56 9.96
C HIS A 89 -3.43 8.06 10.44
N ASN A 90 -3.65 9.39 10.46
CA ASN A 90 -4.94 9.96 10.83
C ASN A 90 -6.07 9.55 9.87
N VAL A 91 -5.79 9.43 8.57
CA VAL A 91 -6.75 8.96 7.57
C VAL A 91 -7.09 7.49 7.83
N LEU A 92 -6.08 6.62 7.98
CA LEU A 92 -6.29 5.18 8.28
C LEU A 92 -7.09 4.97 9.57
N GLY A 93 -6.75 5.69 10.65
CA GLY A 93 -7.49 5.64 11.90
C GLY A 93 -8.96 6.02 11.74
N ARG A 94 -9.26 7.05 10.93
CA ARG A 94 -10.63 7.43 10.59
C ARG A 94 -11.35 6.35 9.78
N LEU A 95 -10.69 5.77 8.76
CA LEU A 95 -11.24 4.67 7.95
C LEU A 95 -11.67 3.49 8.82
N ARG A 96 -10.81 3.10 9.78
CA ARG A 96 -11.06 1.97 10.70
C ARG A 96 -12.23 2.24 11.65
N THR A 97 -12.36 3.47 12.16
CA THR A 97 -13.47 3.85 13.06
C THR A 97 -14.79 4.11 12.34
N ALA A 98 -14.76 4.40 11.04
CA ALA A 98 -15.93 4.67 10.24
C ALA A 98 -16.60 3.37 9.81
N GLY A 99 -17.54 2.86 10.62
CA GLY A 99 -18.33 1.66 10.31
C GLY A 99 -19.21 1.73 9.05
N LYS A 100 -19.09 2.77 8.21
CA LYS A 100 -19.83 2.92 6.94
C LYS A 100 -18.88 3.38 5.82
N TYR A 101 -18.59 2.47 4.89
CA TYR A 101 -17.80 2.67 3.66
C TYR A 101 -18.19 3.92 2.85
N GLN A 102 -19.46 4.31 2.87
CA GLN A 102 -19.95 5.47 2.14
C GLN A 102 -19.36 6.80 2.67
N TRP A 103 -19.27 6.95 4.00
CA TRP A 103 -18.72 8.16 4.62
C TRP A 103 -17.22 8.31 4.34
N VAL A 104 -16.50 7.18 4.34
CA VAL A 104 -15.09 7.12 3.95
C VAL A 104 -14.86 7.66 2.54
N LYS A 105 -15.70 7.25 1.58
CA LYS A 105 -15.60 7.71 0.19
C LYS A 105 -15.87 9.20 0.09
N ASP A 106 -16.93 9.68 0.74
CA ASP A 106 -17.33 11.09 0.71
C ASP A 106 -16.25 12.00 1.32
N GLU A 107 -15.59 11.55 2.40
CA GLU A 107 -14.54 12.30 3.07
C GLU A 107 -13.21 12.26 2.30
N LEU A 108 -12.87 11.14 1.66
CA LEU A 108 -11.71 11.04 0.77
C LEU A 108 -11.87 11.98 -0.44
N GLU A 109 -13.07 12.03 -1.01
CA GLU A 109 -13.42 12.94 -2.10
C GLU A 109 -13.32 14.41 -1.65
N PHE A 110 -13.76 14.72 -0.42
CA PHE A 110 -13.63 16.06 0.17
C PHE A 110 -12.17 16.48 0.39
N LEU A 111 -11.32 15.57 0.89
CA LEU A 111 -9.89 15.83 1.09
C LEU A 111 -9.15 16.02 -0.25
N LEU A 112 -9.47 15.20 -1.26
CA LEU A 112 -8.92 15.34 -2.62
C LEU A 112 -9.32 16.67 -3.27
N LYS A 113 -10.56 17.13 -3.06
CA LYS A 113 -11.05 18.45 -3.53
C LYS A 113 -10.33 19.63 -2.85
N ARG A 114 -9.73 19.42 -1.67
CA ARG A 114 -9.01 20.46 -0.91
C ARG A 114 -7.53 20.61 -1.30
N ILE A 115 -6.99 19.74 -2.14
CA ILE A 115 -5.62 19.87 -2.67
C ILE A 115 -5.65 20.86 -3.85
N PRO A 116 -5.00 22.03 -3.72
CA PRO A 116 -5.06 23.12 -4.69
C PRO A 116 -4.17 22.82 -5.90
N ALA A 117 -4.59 21.87 -6.72
CA ALA A 117 -4.06 21.59 -8.07
C ALA A 117 -4.98 20.68 -8.91
N VAL A 118 -5.86 19.88 -8.28
CA VAL A 118 -6.69 18.86 -8.98
C VAL A 118 -8.20 19.11 -8.85
N GLY A 119 -8.63 19.95 -7.89
CA GLY A 119 -10.05 20.12 -7.56
C GLY A 119 -10.95 20.74 -8.64
N GLY A 120 -10.38 21.37 -9.69
CA GLY A 120 -11.17 22.09 -10.69
C GLY A 120 -11.70 21.28 -11.87
N LYS A 121 -11.13 20.10 -12.19
CA LYS A 121 -11.42 19.41 -13.47
C LYS A 121 -12.05 18.02 -13.37
N LEU A 122 -12.18 17.43 -12.19
CA LEU A 122 -12.82 16.11 -12.03
C LEU A 122 -14.25 16.18 -11.45
N ALA A 123 -14.72 17.34 -11.02
CA ALA A 123 -16.08 17.51 -10.49
C ALA A 123 -17.14 17.83 -11.56
N ALA A 124 -16.82 17.70 -12.85
CA ALA A 124 -17.71 18.05 -13.97
C ALA A 124 -17.85 16.96 -15.06
N THR A 125 -17.49 15.71 -14.78
CA THR A 125 -17.82 14.56 -15.63
C THR A 125 -18.15 13.35 -14.78
#